data_AF-A0A6P0YN79-F1
#
_entry.id   AF-A0A6P0YN79-F1
#
_cell.length_a   1.000
_cell.length_b   1.000
_cell.length_c   1.000
_cell.angle_alpha   90.00
_cell.angle_beta   90.00
_cell.angle_gamma   90.00
#
_symmetry.space_group_name_H-M   'P 1'
#
loop_
_entity.id
_entity.type
_entity.pdbx_description
1 polymer ?
#
loop_
_entity_poly.entity_id
_entity_poly.type
_entity_poly.pdbx_seq_one_letter_code
_entity_poly.pdbx_strand_id
1 'polypeptide(L)'
;MQLLEFPSHHFPTEITGRLKEVLSDIVERVEISSDFCIRHPEYKPLDLPAEVVARFQALPTQMRDKYLSLQLRSFLYGIYYNGSMQTSLALDSEENSRPLDLENNTFLGVEMEFYLQLDESNRGEGYFDSGWSVLREETDGTLAVT
;
A
#
# COMPACT_ATOMS: atom_id res chain seq x y z
N MET A 1 -28.27 11.51 -19.37
CA MET A 1 -27.31 11.40 -18.26
C MET A 1 -27.47 10.02 -17.61
N GLN A 2 -26.81 9.00 -18.17
CA GLN A 2 -26.66 7.70 -17.52
C GLN A 2 -25.55 7.85 -16.48
N LEU A 3 -25.87 7.50 -15.23
CA LEU A 3 -24.89 7.41 -14.15
C LEU A 3 -23.83 6.38 -14.55
N LEU A 4 -22.56 6.76 -14.42
CA LEU A 4 -21.42 5.88 -14.55
C LEU A 4 -21.66 4.63 -13.71
N GLU A 5 -21.97 3.52 -14.37
CA GLU A 5 -21.87 2.21 -13.75
C GLU A 5 -20.40 2.02 -13.38
N PHE A 6 -20.11 2.02 -12.08
CA PHE A 6 -18.79 1.66 -11.59
C PHE A 6 -18.47 0.27 -12.13
N PRO A 7 -17.38 0.07 -12.89
CA PRO A 7 -17.00 -1.26 -13.32
C PRO A 7 -16.76 -2.07 -12.05
N SER A 8 -17.52 -3.16 -11.91
CA SER A 8 -17.24 -4.20 -10.91
C SER A 8 -15.78 -4.59 -11.09
N HIS A 9 -14.92 -4.19 -10.14
CA HIS A 9 -13.51 -4.52 -10.17
C HIS A 9 -13.40 -6.02 -10.01
N HIS A 10 -13.40 -6.73 -11.14
CA HIS A 10 -13.15 -8.15 -11.19
C HIS A 10 -11.66 -8.30 -10.94
N PHE A 11 -11.28 -8.44 -9.66
CA PHE A 11 -9.91 -8.77 -9.31
C PHE A 11 -9.56 -10.07 -10.06
N PRO A 12 -8.49 -10.09 -10.87
CA PRO A 12 -8.03 -11.31 -11.51
C PRO A 12 -7.88 -12.42 -10.47
N THR A 13 -8.33 -13.63 -10.79
CA THR A 13 -8.31 -14.78 -9.88
C THR A 13 -6.92 -15.05 -9.30
N GLU A 14 -5.86 -14.73 -10.05
CA GLU A 14 -4.46 -14.82 -9.61
C GLU A 14 -4.11 -13.82 -8.49
N ILE A 15 -4.61 -12.58 -8.56
CA ILE A 15 -4.42 -11.58 -7.49
C ILE A 15 -5.09 -12.06 -6.20
N THR A 16 -6.24 -12.73 -6.33
CA THR A 16 -6.95 -13.30 -5.18
C THR A 16 -6.18 -14.47 -4.56
N GLY A 17 -5.54 -15.31 -5.38
CA GLY A 17 -4.68 -16.41 -4.93
C GLY A 17 -3.47 -15.91 -4.14
N ARG A 18 -2.71 -14.98 -4.73
CA ARG A 18 -1.53 -14.39 -4.08
C ARG A 18 -1.87 -13.65 -2.79
N LEU A 19 -2.96 -12.87 -2.79
CA LEU A 19 -3.43 -12.18 -1.59
C LEU A 19 -3.76 -13.17 -0.47
N LYS A 20 -4.43 -14.28 -0.80
CA LYS A 20 -4.76 -15.32 0.17
C LYS A 20 -3.51 -15.97 0.76
N GLU A 21 -2.50 -16.25 -0.06
CA GLU A 21 -1.21 -16.78 0.40
C GLU A 21 -0.51 -15.82 1.36
N VAL A 22 -0.42 -14.54 1.01
CA VAL A 22 0.18 -13.50 1.85
C VAL A 22 -0.57 -13.36 3.18
N LEU A 23 -1.90 -13.31 3.16
CA LEU A 23 -2.69 -13.21 4.39
C LEU A 23 -2.55 -14.47 5.26
N SER A 24 -2.45 -15.65 4.65
CA SER A 24 -2.24 -16.90 5.39
C SER A 24 -0.86 -16.91 6.04
N ASP A 25 0.18 -16.50 5.30
CA ASP A 25 1.54 -16.38 5.83
C ASP A 25 1.61 -15.40 7.02
N ILE A 26 0.98 -14.23 6.90
CA ILE A 26 0.89 -13.27 8.01
C ILE A 26 0.22 -13.89 9.24
N VAL A 27 -0.94 -14.53 9.07
CA VAL A 27 -1.73 -15.07 10.19
C VAL A 27 -1.05 -16.27 10.84
N GLU A 28 -0.39 -17.12 10.05
CA GLU A 28 0.18 -18.38 10.53
C GLU A 28 1.60 -18.21 11.08
N ARG A 29 2.34 -17.19 10.63
CA ARG A 29 3.79 -17.10 10.90
C ARG A 29 4.23 -15.82 11.60
N VAL A 30 3.43 -14.74 11.56
CA VAL A 30 3.78 -13.52 12.30
C VAL A 30 3.29 -13.66 13.74
N GLU A 31 4.25 -13.73 14.67
CA GLU A 31 3.97 -13.84 16.09
C GLU A 31 4.35 -12.56 16.83
N ILE A 32 3.50 -12.17 17.77
CA ILE A 32 3.75 -11.06 18.69
C ILE A 32 3.91 -11.62 20.10
N SER A 33 5.11 -11.48 20.65
CA SER A 33 5.47 -12.00 21.96
C SER A 33 5.21 -10.99 23.09
N SER A 34 5.11 -11.47 24.33
CA SER A 34 4.84 -10.65 25.53
C SER A 34 5.97 -9.67 25.89
N ASP A 35 7.15 -9.84 25.30
CA ASP A 35 8.30 -8.95 25.35
C ASP A 35 8.23 -7.83 24.28
N PHE A 36 7.09 -7.69 23.59
CA PHE A 36 6.84 -6.77 22.48
C PHE A 36 7.69 -7.06 21.23
N CYS A 37 8.27 -8.26 21.13
CA CYS A 37 9.00 -8.70 19.96
C CYS A 37 8.03 -9.18 18.86
N ILE A 38 8.31 -8.80 17.61
CA ILE A 38 7.60 -9.31 16.43
C ILE A 38 8.53 -10.28 15.71
N ARG A 39 8.02 -11.49 15.44
CA ARG A 39 8.80 -12.60 14.90
C ARG A 39 8.14 -13.14 13.64
N HIS A 40 8.98 -13.60 12.73
CA HIS A 40 8.59 -14.42 11.60
C HIS A 40 9.72 -15.44 11.36
N PRO A 41 9.44 -16.72 11.08
CA PRO A 41 10.47 -17.77 10.99
C PRO A 41 11.56 -17.50 9.94
N GLU A 42 11.22 -16.77 8.88
CA GLU A 42 12.12 -16.47 7.76
C GLU A 42 12.85 -15.13 7.91
N TYR A 43 12.53 -14.33 8.95
CA TYR A 43 13.09 -12.99 9.15
C TYR A 43 13.66 -12.79 10.56
N LYS A 44 14.64 -11.89 10.68
CA LYS A 44 15.20 -11.45 11.94
C LYS A 44 14.10 -10.81 12.77
N PRO A 45 13.98 -11.18 14.05
CA PRO A 45 13.01 -10.57 14.95
C PRO A 45 13.23 -9.06 15.07
N LEU A 46 12.14 -8.32 15.15
CA LEU A 46 12.17 -6.95 15.67
C LEU A 46 12.12 -7.05 17.19
N ASP A 47 13.28 -7.05 17.82
CA ASP A 47 13.42 -7.13 19.27
C ASP A 47 13.73 -5.77 19.90
N LEU A 48 13.40 -5.69 21.19
CA LEU A 48 13.78 -4.58 22.05
C LEU A 48 14.86 -5.06 23.01
N PRO A 49 15.89 -4.26 23.29
CA PRO A 49 16.85 -4.60 24.33
C PRO A 49 16.13 -4.85 25.65
N ALA A 50 16.57 -5.85 26.42
CA ALA A 50 15.90 -6.27 27.65
C ALA A 50 15.67 -5.11 28.66
N GLU A 51 16.61 -4.17 28.74
CA GLU A 51 16.49 -2.96 29.57
C GLU A 51 15.36 -2.04 29.11
N VAL A 52 15.10 -1.99 27.80
CA VAL A 52 14.02 -1.20 27.20
C VAL A 52 12.67 -1.88 27.42
N VAL A 53 12.61 -3.22 27.32
CA VAL A 53 11.39 -4.01 27.57
C VAL A 53 10.85 -3.74 28.98
N ALA A 54 11.71 -3.79 30.01
CA ALA A 54 11.29 -3.54 31.39
C ALA A 54 10.71 -2.13 31.57
N ARG A 55 11.31 -1.12 30.92
CA ARG A 55 10.79 0.26 30.92
C ARG A 55 9.48 0.38 30.16
N PHE A 56 9.35 -0.34 29.05
CA PHE A 56 8.13 -0.37 28.24
C PHE A 56 6.97 -1.01 28.98
N GLN A 57 7.22 -2.08 29.75
CA GLN A 57 6.21 -2.72 30.58
C GLN A 57 5.63 -1.78 31.65
N ALA A 58 6.41 -0.82 32.14
CA ALA A 58 5.98 0.19 33.10
C ALA A 58 5.14 1.33 32.48
N LEU A 59 5.04 1.41 31.14
CA LEU A 59 4.22 2.43 30.47
C LEU A 59 2.73 2.08 30.52
N PRO A 60 1.84 3.10 30.42
CA PRO A 60 0.42 2.86 30.26
C PRO A 60 0.10 1.97 29.06
N THR A 61 -0.88 1.08 29.20
CA THR A 61 -1.28 0.13 28.14
C THR A 61 -1.51 0.81 26.79
N GLN A 62 -2.18 1.97 26.76
CA GLN A 62 -2.40 2.73 25.53
C GLN A 62 -1.10 3.11 24.79
N MET A 63 -0.03 3.44 25.52
CA MET A 63 1.26 3.76 24.89
C MET A 63 1.94 2.52 24.35
N ARG A 64 1.84 1.39 25.07
CA ARG A 64 2.38 0.10 24.64
C ARG A 64 1.68 -0.38 23.36
N ASP A 65 0.35 -0.33 23.35
CA ASP A 65 -0.47 -0.73 22.19
C ASP A 65 -0.19 0.14 20.97
N LYS A 66 -0.05 1.46 21.18
CA LYS A 66 0.29 2.40 20.11
C LYS A 66 1.66 2.09 19.50
N TYR A 67 2.66 1.85 20.34
CA TYR A 67 4.00 1.49 19.88
C TYR A 67 3.97 0.17 19.11
N LEU A 68 3.34 -0.85 19.67
CA LEU A 68 3.24 -2.17 19.05
C LEU A 68 2.54 -2.10 17.69
N SER A 69 1.45 -1.31 17.60
CA SER A 69 0.74 -1.07 16.34
C SER A 69 1.65 -0.41 15.29
N LEU A 70 2.51 0.52 15.69
CA LEU A 70 3.47 1.17 14.80
C LEU A 70 4.56 0.20 14.33
N GLN A 71 5.08 -0.65 15.22
CA GLN A 71 6.09 -1.65 14.86
C GLN A 71 5.50 -2.70 13.93
N LEU A 72 4.32 -3.25 14.25
CA LEU A 72 3.63 -4.23 13.43
C LEU A 72 3.32 -3.67 12.04
N ARG A 73 2.78 -2.45 11.97
CA ARG A 73 2.54 -1.79 10.68
C ARG A 73 3.83 -1.65 9.87
N SER A 74 4.92 -1.21 10.50
CA SER A 74 6.21 -1.02 9.82
C SER A 74 6.80 -2.34 9.33
N PHE A 75 6.70 -3.40 10.13
CA PHE A 75 7.12 -4.75 9.78
C PHE A 75 6.34 -5.30 8.59
N LEU A 76 5.00 -5.25 8.67
CA LEU A 76 4.13 -5.75 7.62
C LEU A 76 4.35 -4.99 6.30
N TYR A 77 4.49 -3.66 6.39
CA TYR A 77 4.79 -2.82 5.23
C TYR A 77 6.17 -3.15 4.64
N GLY A 78 7.19 -3.26 5.48
CA GLY A 78 8.56 -3.52 5.08
C GLY A 78 8.77 -4.88 4.41
N ILE A 79 8.04 -5.90 4.87
CA ILE A 79 8.20 -7.27 4.41
C ILE A 79 7.20 -7.60 3.31
N TYR A 80 5.91 -7.37 3.54
CA TYR A 80 4.86 -7.82 2.65
C TYR A 80 4.39 -6.78 1.65
N TYR A 81 4.71 -5.49 1.83
CA TYR A 81 4.24 -4.45 0.92
C TYR A 81 5.35 -3.96 -0.01
N ASN A 82 6.38 -3.30 0.53
CA ASN A 82 7.43 -2.71 -0.32
C ASN A 82 8.71 -3.57 -0.41
N GLY A 83 8.76 -4.70 0.28
CA GLY A 83 9.91 -5.62 0.30
C GLY A 83 11.22 -5.06 0.88
N SER A 84 11.25 -3.80 1.32
CA SER A 84 12.48 -3.10 1.76
C SER A 84 13.19 -3.74 2.96
N MET A 85 12.45 -4.50 3.77
CA MET A 85 12.99 -5.19 4.95
C MET A 85 13.29 -6.67 4.70
N GLN A 86 12.94 -7.23 3.53
CA GLN A 86 13.20 -8.65 3.24
C GLN A 86 14.70 -8.95 3.26
N THR A 87 15.51 -8.09 2.62
CA THR A 87 16.97 -8.30 2.53
C THR A 87 17.69 -8.00 3.85
N SER A 88 17.27 -6.95 4.56
CA SER A 88 17.93 -6.54 5.81
C SER A 88 17.59 -7.46 6.99
N LEU A 89 16.39 -8.03 6.97
CA LEU A 89 15.93 -8.99 7.97
C LEU A 89 16.09 -10.44 7.53
N ALA A 90 16.61 -10.77 6.35
CA ALA A 90 16.83 -12.18 5.97
C ALA A 90 17.78 -12.87 6.96
N LEU A 91 17.45 -14.12 7.32
CA LEU A 91 18.29 -14.99 8.15
C LEU A 91 19.30 -15.75 7.26
N ASP A 92 20.32 -15.05 6.74
CA ASP A 92 21.47 -15.61 5.99
C ASP A 92 21.14 -16.71 4.94
N SER A 93 19.93 -16.70 4.37
CA SER A 93 19.50 -17.67 3.36
C SER A 93 19.70 -17.10 1.96
N GLU A 94 20.30 -17.91 1.09
CA GLU A 94 20.40 -17.70 -0.36
C GLU A 94 19.17 -16.98 -0.91
N GLU A 95 19.45 -15.82 -1.51
CA GLU A 95 18.57 -14.81 -2.08
C GLU A 95 17.43 -15.42 -2.92
N ASN A 96 16.33 -15.80 -2.25
CA ASN A 96 15.11 -16.28 -2.90
C ASN A 96 13.94 -15.30 -2.69
N SER A 97 14.23 -14.04 -2.41
CA SER A 97 13.22 -12.99 -2.50
C SER A 97 13.07 -12.60 -3.97
N ARG A 98 12.25 -13.35 -4.72
CA ARG A 98 11.62 -12.74 -5.90
C ARG A 98 10.95 -11.47 -5.40
N PRO A 99 11.28 -10.28 -5.91
CA PRO A 99 10.62 -9.06 -5.49
C PRO A 99 9.13 -9.31 -5.66
N LEU A 100 8.40 -9.26 -4.55
CA LEU A 100 6.95 -9.22 -4.60
C LEU A 100 6.65 -7.95 -5.38
N ASP A 101 6.27 -8.09 -6.65
CA ASP A 101 5.70 -7.00 -7.43
C ASP A 101 4.36 -6.61 -6.78
N LEU A 102 4.53 -5.79 -5.75
CA LEU A 102 3.55 -5.11 -4.94
C LEU A 102 3.95 -3.62 -4.95
N GLU A 103 4.69 -3.20 -5.98
CA GLU A 103 4.91 -1.80 -6.26
C GLU A 103 3.55 -1.12 -6.26
N ASN A 104 3.48 -0.05 -5.50
CA ASN A 104 2.31 0.77 -5.47
C ASN A 104 2.24 1.55 -6.79
N ASN A 105 1.81 0.87 -7.85
CA ASN A 105 1.47 1.53 -9.11
C ASN A 105 0.27 2.47 -8.91
N THR A 106 -0.27 2.61 -7.69
CA THR A 106 -1.31 3.58 -7.32
C THR A 106 -0.84 4.59 -6.26
N PHE A 107 -0.11 5.65 -6.66
CA PHE A 107 0.12 6.78 -5.74
C PHE A 107 -1.25 7.41 -5.40
N LEU A 108 -1.67 7.34 -4.14
CA LEU A 108 -3.00 7.80 -3.68
C LEU A 108 -4.19 7.18 -4.43
N GLY A 109 -4.05 5.96 -4.97
CA GLY A 109 -5.10 5.32 -5.78
C GLY A 109 -5.06 5.67 -7.27
N VAL A 110 -4.04 6.41 -7.74
CA VAL A 110 -3.87 6.78 -9.15
C VAL A 110 -2.90 5.84 -9.85
N GLU A 111 -3.40 5.06 -10.80
CA GLU A 111 -2.61 4.15 -11.63
C GLU A 111 -1.54 4.95 -12.40
N MET A 112 -0.28 4.68 -12.10
CA MET A 112 0.84 5.55 -12.46
C MET A 112 1.28 5.37 -13.91
N GLU A 113 1.11 4.17 -14.46
CA GLU A 113 1.35 3.93 -15.89
C GLU A 113 0.34 4.71 -16.73
N PHE A 114 -0.93 4.69 -16.34
CA PHE A 114 -1.99 5.53 -16.92
C PHE A 114 -1.72 7.02 -16.73
N TYR A 115 -1.28 7.46 -15.54
CA TYR A 115 -0.91 8.86 -15.31
C TYR A 115 0.19 9.32 -16.28
N LEU A 116 1.26 8.53 -16.42
CA LEU A 116 2.37 8.84 -17.32
C LEU A 116 1.90 8.87 -18.77
N GLN A 117 1.09 7.89 -19.18
CA GLN A 117 0.52 7.88 -20.52
C GLN A 117 -0.37 9.10 -20.79
N LEU A 118 -1.15 9.54 -19.80
CA LEU A 118 -2.00 10.72 -19.89
C LEU A 118 -1.14 11.99 -20.03
N ASP A 119 -0.08 12.13 -19.24
CA ASP A 119 0.86 13.25 -19.28
C ASP A 119 1.59 13.33 -20.63
N GLU A 120 2.14 12.21 -21.12
CA GLU A 120 2.82 12.13 -22.42
C GLU A 120 1.87 12.42 -23.61
N SER A 121 0.61 12.03 -23.46
CA SER A 121 -0.43 12.25 -24.48
C SER A 121 -1.02 13.66 -24.40
N ASN A 122 -0.86 14.37 -23.28
CA ASN A 122 -1.39 15.71 -23.09
C ASN A 122 -0.48 16.76 -23.75
N ARG A 123 -0.65 16.93 -25.06
CA ARG A 123 0.01 17.99 -25.85
C ARG A 123 -0.85 19.26 -25.97
N GLY A 124 -1.91 19.37 -25.17
CA GLY A 124 -2.82 20.49 -25.23
C GLY A 124 -2.16 21.74 -24.66
N GLU A 125 -2.04 22.79 -25.47
CA GLU A 125 -1.83 24.15 -24.97
C GLU A 125 -3.17 24.71 -24.48
N GLY A 126 -3.73 24.08 -23.45
CA GLY A 126 -5.02 24.43 -22.88
C GLY A 126 -4.92 25.57 -21.88
N TYR A 127 -5.91 26.46 -21.88
CA TYR A 127 -6.11 27.46 -20.84
C TYR A 127 -7.15 26.95 -19.84
N PHE A 128 -6.81 26.90 -18.56
CA PHE A 128 -7.76 26.57 -17.50
C PHE A 128 -8.47 27.86 -17.05
N ASP A 129 -9.73 28.00 -17.45
CA ASP A 129 -10.66 28.93 -16.81
C ASP A 129 -11.42 28.17 -15.71
N SER A 130 -11.60 28.77 -14.53
CA SER A 130 -12.38 28.15 -13.44
C SER A 130 -13.84 28.62 -13.42
N GLY A 131 -14.20 29.61 -14.24
CA GLY A 131 -15.53 30.19 -14.34
C GLY A 131 -16.36 29.69 -15.52
N TRP A 132 -15.83 28.78 -16.35
CA TRP A 132 -16.56 28.29 -17.51
C TRP A 132 -17.81 27.49 -17.10
N SER A 133 -18.89 27.71 -17.84
CA SER A 133 -20.14 26.97 -17.72
C SER A 133 -20.66 26.64 -19.10
N VAL A 134 -21.23 25.43 -19.25
CA VAL A 134 -21.85 25.03 -20.52
C VAL A 134 -23.20 25.73 -20.64
N LEU A 135 -23.35 26.57 -21.68
CA LEU A 135 -24.58 27.28 -21.97
C LEU A 135 -25.56 26.41 -22.76
N ARG A 136 -25.06 25.75 -23.82
CA ARG A 136 -25.83 24.86 -24.69
C ARG A 136 -24.91 24.03 -25.59
N GLU A 137 -25.47 22.95 -26.13
CA GLU A 137 -24.87 22.13 -27.18
C GLU A 137 -25.43 22.58 -28.53
N GLU A 138 -24.53 22.86 -29.48
CA GLU A 138 -24.86 23.28 -30.83
C GLU A 138 -25.19 22.06 -31.71
N THR A 139 -25.79 22.30 -32.87
CA THR A 139 -26.26 21.22 -33.76
C THR A 139 -25.14 20.34 -34.34
N ASP A 140 -23.89 20.79 -34.27
CA ASP A 140 -22.70 20.05 -34.70
C ASP A 140 -22.03 19.27 -33.55
N GLY A 141 -22.63 19.27 -32.35
CA GLY A 141 -22.08 18.61 -31.16
C GLY A 141 -21.00 19.43 -30.45
N THR A 142 -20.74 20.67 -30.87
CA THR A 142 -19.86 21.58 -30.12
C THR A 142 -20.61 22.21 -28.93
N LEU A 143 -19.86 22.58 -27.89
CA LEU A 143 -20.42 23.19 -26.68
C LEU A 143 -20.13 24.69 -26.67
N ALA A 144 -21.17 25.50 -26.51
CA ALA A 144 -21.04 26.92 -26.21
C ALA A 144 -20.78 27.09 -24.71
N VAL A 145 -19.68 27.77 -24.35
CA VAL A 145 -19.27 28.02 -22.96
C VAL A 145 -19.14 29.52 -22.70
N THR A 146 -19.31 29.94 -21.43
CA THR A 146 -19.09 31.32 -20.94
C THR A 146 -17.63 31.63 -20.69
#